data_AF-A0A3A9SAC6-F1
#
_entry.id   AF-A0A3A9SAC6-F1
#
_cell.length_a   1.000
_cell.length_b   1.000
_cell.length_c   1.000
_cell.angle_alpha   90.00
_cell.angle_beta   90.00
_cell.angle_gamma   90.00
#
_symmetry.space_group_name_H-M   'P 1'
#
loop_
_entity.id
_entity.type
_entity.pdbx_description
1 polymer ?
#
loop_
_entity_poly.entity_id
_entity_poly.type
_entity_poly.pdbx_seq_one_letter_code
_entity_poly.pdbx_strand_id
1 'polypeptide(L)' 'MKAIGKFFFKLLKFAAIVYAILFAVFYWDLDGKFLYYIWEPLMIKRFDNMKRADNTMTPYSMKDPVE' A
#
# COMPACT_ATOMS: atom_id res chain seq x y z
N MET A 1 32.67 33.87 -2.50
CA MET A 1 31.20 34.02 -2.35
C MET A 1 30.38 33.20 -3.37
N LYS A 2 30.69 33.21 -4.68
CA LYS A 2 29.88 32.48 -5.70
C LYS A 2 29.88 30.94 -5.58
N ALA A 3 30.97 30.33 -5.10
CA ALA A 3 31.07 28.87 -4.97
C ALA A 3 30.21 28.31 -3.82
N ILE A 4 30.18 29.00 -2.69
CA ILE A 4 29.33 28.67 -1.52
C ILE A 4 27.84 28.81 -1.87
N GLY A 5 27.44 29.89 -2.54
CA GLY A 5 26.06 30.03 -3.01
C GLY A 5 25.64 28.92 -3.99
N LYS A 6 26.52 28.52 -4.92
CA LYS A 6 26.27 27.38 -5.82
C LYS A 6 26.15 26.06 -5.06
N PHE A 7 26.90 25.86 -3.98
CA PHE A 7 26.82 24.66 -3.16
C PHE A 7 25.48 24.57 -2.43
N PHE A 8 25.06 25.65 -1.75
CA PHE A 8 23.74 25.70 -1.09
C PHE A 8 22.58 25.53 -2.07
N PHE A 9 22.70 26.11 -3.27
CA PHE A 9 21.67 25.94 -4.30
C PHE A 9 21.57 24.48 -4.79
N LYS A 10 22.71 23.78 -4.96
CA LYS A 10 22.70 22.35 -5.28
C LYS A 10 22.09 21.52 -4.15
N LEU A 11 22.41 21.84 -2.90
CA LEU A 11 21.87 21.15 -1.73
C LEU A 11 20.35 21.33 -1.62
N LEU A 12 19.86 22.56 -1.77
CA LEU A 12 18.42 22.86 -1.79
C LEU A 12 17.70 22.14 -2.93
N LYS A 13 18.29 22.10 -4.12
CA LYS A 13 17.72 21.36 -5.25
C LYS A 13 17.62 19.86 -4.96
N PHE A 14 18.66 19.28 -4.37
CA PHE A 14 18.64 17.87 -3.98
C PHE A 14 17.58 17.59 -2.91
N ALA A 15 17.54 18.42 -1.86
CA ALA A 15 16.54 18.31 -0.80
C ALA A 15 15.11 18.44 -1.33
N ALA A 16 14.86 19.36 -2.28
CA ALA A 16 13.56 19.52 -2.91
C ALA A 16 13.15 18.28 -3.72
N ILE A 17 14.08 17.65 -4.45
CA ILE A 17 13.80 16.41 -5.19
C ILE A 17 13.46 15.27 -4.22
N VAL A 18 14.26 15.09 -3.17
CA VAL A 18 14.02 14.05 -2.16
C VAL A 18 12.67 14.26 -1.48
N TYR A 19 12.35 15.51 -1.11
CA TYR A 19 11.06 15.84 -0.51
C TYR A 19 9.88 15.60 -1.46
N ALA A 20 10.02 15.94 -2.75
CA ALA A 20 8.99 15.68 -3.75
C ALA A 20 8.74 14.17 -3.94
N ILE A 21 9.80 13.35 -3.92
CA ILE A 21 9.67 11.88 -4.00
C ILE A 21 8.97 11.34 -2.76
N LEU A 22 9.41 11.74 -1.57
CA LEU A 22 8.76 11.36 -0.31
C LEU A 22 7.29 11.77 -0.31
N PHE A 23 6.99 13.00 -0.73
CA PHE A 23 5.61 13.49 -0.86
C PHE A 23 4.80 12.62 -1.81
N ALA A 24 5.32 12.26 -2.98
CA ALA A 24 4.61 11.41 -3.92
C ALA A 24 4.31 10.02 -3.33
N VAL A 25 5.27 9.40 -2.64
CA VAL A 25 5.09 8.10 -1.98
C VAL A 25 4.05 8.20 -0.87
N PHE A 26 4.18 9.16 0.05
CA PHE A 26 3.24 9.34 1.16
C PHE A 26 1.86 9.76 0.68
N TYR A 27 1.75 10.62 -0.33
CA TYR A 27 0.46 11.01 -0.89
C TYR A 27 -0.25 9.81 -1.52
N TRP A 28 0.48 8.98 -2.26
CA TRP A 28 -0.07 7.79 -2.89
C TRP A 28 -0.47 6.71 -1.89
N ASP A 29 0.29 6.58 -0.79
CA ASP A 29 0.01 5.64 0.31
C ASP A 29 -1.14 6.13 1.21
N LEU A 30 -1.12 7.40 1.65
CA LEU A 30 -2.16 8.00 2.50
C LEU A 30 -3.53 8.07 1.83
N ASP A 31 -3.57 8.30 0.51
CA ASP A 31 -4.83 8.30 -0.26
C ASP A 31 -5.27 6.86 -0.64
N GLY A 32 -4.54 5.84 -0.15
CA GLY A 32 -4.87 4.43 -0.36
C GLY A 32 -4.80 3.98 -1.82
N LYS A 33 -4.24 4.82 -2.72
CA LYS A 33 -4.21 4.56 -4.17
C LYS A 33 -3.43 3.31 -4.52
N PHE A 34 -2.36 3.02 -3.77
CA PHE A 34 -1.62 1.77 -3.94
C PHE A 34 -2.52 0.56 -3.67
N LEU A 35 -3.27 0.60 -2.56
CA LEU A 35 -4.15 -0.47 -2.16
C LEU A 35 -5.26 -0.68 -3.19
N TYR A 36 -5.88 0.40 -3.66
CA TYR A 36 -6.99 0.36 -4.59
C TYR A 36 -6.58 -0.02 -6.03
N TYR A 37 -5.54 0.61 -6.58
CA TYR A 37 -5.20 0.41 -8.00
C TYR A 37 -4.30 -0.80 -8.26
N ILE A 38 -3.53 -1.26 -7.27
CA ILE A 38 -2.56 -2.34 -7.47
C ILE A 38 -2.92 -3.55 -6.62
N TRP A 39 -3.02 -3.38 -5.31
CA TRP A 39 -3.18 -4.50 -4.38
C TRP A 39 -4.52 -5.21 -4.54
N GLU A 40 -5.61 -4.47 -4.57
CA GLU A 40 -6.96 -5.02 -4.72
C GLU A 40 -7.11 -5.85 -6.01
N PRO A 41 -6.77 -5.35 -7.21
CA PRO A 41 -6.81 -6.18 -8.44
C PRO A 41 -5.95 -7.44 -8.39
N LEU A 42 -4.80 -7.41 -7.71
CA LEU A 42 -3.94 -8.58 -7.54
C LEU A 42 -4.55 -9.60 -6.58
N MET A 43 -5.17 -9.14 -5.50
CA MET A 43 -5.68 -9.99 -4.42
C MET A 43 -7.09 -10.50 -4.69
N ILE A 44 -7.94 -9.75 -5.41
CA ILE A 44 -9.27 -10.20 -5.85
C ILE A 44 -9.15 -11.57 -6.54
N LYS A 45 -8.19 -11.74 -7.45
CA LYS A 45 -8.01 -13.04 -8.14
C LYS A 45 -7.70 -14.20 -7.20
N ARG A 46 -7.04 -13.93 -6.06
CA ARG A 46 -6.62 -14.94 -5.09
C ARG A 46 -7.69 -15.26 -4.05
N PHE A 47 -8.40 -14.25 -3.55
CA PHE A 47 -9.33 -14.40 -2.43
C PHE A 47 -10.79 -14.44 -2.86
N ASP A 48 -11.16 -13.75 -3.93
CA ASP A 48 -12.56 -13.60 -4.35
C ASP A 48 -13.09 -14.86 -5.08
N ASN A 49 -12.19 -15.61 -5.74
CA ASN A 49 -12.51 -16.91 -6.34
C ASN A 49 -12.36 -18.09 -5.38
N MET A 50 -12.12 -17.84 -4.09
CA MET A 50 -12.07 -18.94 -3.13
C MET A 50 -13.47 -19.51 -2.98
N LYS A 51 -13.57 -20.84 -3.09
CA LYS A 51 -14.83 -21.54 -2.80
C LYS A 51 -15.20 -21.25 -1.34
N ARG A 52 -16.26 -20.48 -1.11
CA ARG A 52 -16.84 -20.33 0.23
C ARG A 52 -17.21 -21.71 0.75
N ALA A 53 -16.78 -22.03 1.96
CA ALA A 53 -17.23 -23.24 2.63
C ALA A 53 -18.74 -23.12 2.86
N ASP A 54 -19.47 -24.16 2.47
CA ASP A 54 -20.89 -24.24 2.78
C ASP A 54 -21.05 -24.76 4.22
N ASN A 55 -21.37 -23.83 5.12
CA ASN A 55 -21.56 -24.14 6.53
C ASN A 55 -22.76 -25.07 6.79
N THR A 56 -23.68 -25.24 5.83
CA THR A 56 -24.82 -26.16 5.96
C THR A 56 -24.42 -27.61 5.68
N MET A 57 -23.37 -27.81 4.88
CA MET A 57 -22.81 -29.13 4.56
C MET A 57 -21.72 -29.58 5.55
N THR A 58 -21.35 -28.71 6.50
CA THR A 58 -20.30 -29.02 7.48
C THR A 58 -20.90 -29.87 8.62
N PRO A 59 -20.39 -31.10 8.87
CA PRO A 59 -20.89 -31.96 9.93
C PRO A 59 -20.80 -31.28 11.30
N TYR A 60 -21.81 -31.47 12.16
CA TYR A 60 -21.86 -30.86 13.49
C TYR A 60 -20.65 -31.21 14.37
N SER A 61 -20.05 -32.39 14.19
CA SER A 61 -18.84 -32.82 14.90
C SER A 61 -17.58 -32.04 14.52
N MET A 62 -17.60 -31.30 13.41
CA MET A 62 -16.49 -30.47 12.93
C MET A 62 -16.77 -28.97 13.02
N LYS A 63 -17.87 -28.57 13.69
CA LYS A 63 -18.14 -27.15 13.95
C LYS A 63 -17.36 -26.72 15.20
N ASP A 64 -16.70 -25.57 15.10
CA ASP A 64 -16.06 -24.96 16.26
C ASP A 64 -17.11 -24.69 17.36
N PRO A 65 -16.77 -24.90 18.63
CA PRO A 65 -17.66 -24.58 19.73
C PRO A 65 -17.96 -23.08 19.72
N VAL A 66 -19.25 -22.73 19.80
CA VAL A 66 -19.68 -21.35 20.02
C VAL A 66 -19.58 -21.11 21.53
N GLU A 67 -18.50 -20.46 21.96
CA GLU A 67 -18.34 -19.94 23.33
C GLU A 67 -19.11 -18.62 23.53
#